data_AF-A0A442KT95-F1
#
_entry.id   AF-A0A442KT95-F1
#
_cell.length_a   1.000
_cell.length_b   1.000
_cell.length_c   1.000
_cell.angle_alpha   90.00
_cell.angle_beta   90.00
_cell.angle_gamma   90.00
#
_symmetry.space_group_name_H-M   'P 1'
#
loop_
_entity.id
_entity.type
_entity.pdbx_description
1 polymer ?
#
loop_
_entity_poly.entity_id
_entity_poly.type
_entity_poly.pdbx_seq_one_letter_code
_entity_poly.pdbx_strand_id
1 'polypeptide(L)'
;MISIRHQDIYNRWTEELKIVAPPLLEWWNDLHAQEVNRELVDARWPAGPASHPRVIALFRKYYFETTRLNDSLSGGGPEHGSEMWGSEAKQLSEESEGDGPVSPVTLLLSWLDDTEPELADFMRTFDFIPIGEDPEFEEC
;
A
#
# COMPACT_ATOMS: atom_id res chain seq x y z
N MET A 1 11.35 -14.48 9.02
CA MET A 1 12.36 -13.73 8.22
C MET A 1 11.69 -13.41 6.90
N ILE A 2 11.85 -12.19 6.36
CA ILE A 2 11.15 -11.74 5.15
C ILE A 2 11.92 -12.18 3.91
N SER A 3 11.22 -12.44 2.80
CA SER A 3 11.84 -12.73 1.51
C SER A 3 12.71 -11.57 1.03
N ILE A 4 13.87 -11.89 0.47
CA ILE A 4 14.74 -10.89 -0.19
C ILE A 4 13.95 -10.08 -1.23
N ARG A 5 13.01 -10.72 -1.93
CA ARG A 5 12.16 -10.07 -2.95
C ARG A 5 11.24 -9.01 -2.38
N HIS A 6 10.60 -9.28 -1.23
CA HIS A 6 9.78 -8.29 -0.53
C HIS A 6 10.63 -7.14 0.01
N GLN A 7 11.84 -7.44 0.52
CA GLN A 7 12.77 -6.40 0.95
C GLN A 7 13.20 -5.50 -0.21
N ASP A 8 13.44 -6.06 -1.40
CA ASP A 8 13.81 -5.29 -2.60
C ASP A 8 12.68 -4.38 -3.08
N ILE A 9 11.41 -4.82 -2.96
CA ILE A 9 10.23 -3.98 -3.22
C ILE A 9 10.20 -2.84 -2.20
N TYR A 10 10.37 -3.14 -0.92
CA TYR A 10 10.35 -2.15 0.16
C TYR A 10 11.42 -1.07 0.00
N ASN A 11 12.65 -1.48 -0.31
CA ASN A 11 13.76 -0.56 -0.51
C ASN A 11 13.49 0.41 -1.67
N ARG A 12 13.01 -0.11 -2.81
CA ARG A 12 12.68 0.75 -3.97
C ARG A 12 11.50 1.68 -3.71
N TRP A 13 10.47 1.20 -2.99
CA TRP A 13 9.35 2.02 -2.54
C TRP A 13 9.81 3.21 -1.70
N THR A 14 10.62 2.95 -0.68
CA THR A 14 11.11 3.99 0.24
C THR A 14 12.06 4.97 -0.45
N GLU A 15 12.96 4.49 -1.32
CA GLU A 15 13.85 5.35 -2.12
C GLU A 15 13.07 6.30 -3.03
N GLU A 16 12.07 5.81 -3.77
CA GLU A 16 11.23 6.66 -4.61
C GLU A 16 10.38 7.62 -3.78
N LEU A 17 9.84 7.18 -2.64
CA LEU A 17 9.04 8.03 -1.75
C LEU A 17 9.88 9.17 -1.16
N LYS A 18 11.14 8.92 -0.78
CA LYS A 18 12.08 9.96 -0.31
C LYS A 18 12.36 11.03 -1.35
N ILE A 19 12.36 10.67 -2.63
CA ILE A 19 12.55 11.62 -3.74
C ILE A 19 11.27 12.43 -3.96
N VAL A 20 10.10 11.80 -3.82
CA VAL A 20 8.80 12.40 -4.12
C VAL A 20 8.25 13.25 -2.98
N ALA A 21 8.49 12.90 -1.71
CA ALA A 21 7.87 13.56 -0.57
C ALA A 21 8.26 15.06 -0.42
N PRO A 22 9.53 15.48 -0.52
CA PRO A 22 9.90 16.87 -0.29
C PRO A 22 9.18 17.90 -1.18
N PRO A 23 9.15 17.77 -2.52
CA PRO A 23 8.43 18.72 -3.37
C PRO A 23 6.91 18.70 -3.15
N LEU A 24 6.35 17.59 -2.66
CA LEU A 24 4.91 17.50 -2.35
C LEU A 24 4.57 18.15 -1.00
N LEU A 25 5.49 18.12 -0.05
CA LEU A 25 5.36 18.91 1.18
C LEU A 25 5.41 20.40 0.88
N GLU A 26 6.29 20.83 -0.02
CA GLU A 26 6.33 22.22 -0.49
C GLU A 26 5.00 22.62 -1.16
N TRP A 27 4.50 21.81 -2.09
CA TRP A 27 3.19 22.01 -2.71
C TRP A 27 2.05 22.12 -1.69
N TRP A 28 2.04 21.26 -0.68
CA TRP A 28 1.01 21.28 0.37
C TRP A 28 1.07 22.56 1.20
N ASN A 29 2.27 23.00 1.56
CA ASN A 29 2.48 24.25 2.28
C ASN A 29 2.05 25.46 1.45
N ASP A 30 2.36 25.47 0.16
CA ASP A 30 1.92 26.52 -0.77
C ASP A 30 0.40 26.57 -0.90
N LEU A 31 -0.25 25.41 -0.96
CA LEU A 31 -1.71 25.31 -1.01
C LEU A 31 -2.36 25.94 0.24
N HIS A 32 -1.82 25.66 1.43
CA HIS A 32 -2.26 26.27 2.67
C HIS A 32 -1.95 27.77 2.78
N ALA A 33 -0.86 28.23 2.16
CA ALA A 33 -0.45 29.63 2.18
C ALA A 33 -1.31 30.49 1.23
N GLN A 34 -1.76 29.91 0.12
CA GLN A 34 -2.54 30.60 -0.91
C GLN A 34 -4.05 30.59 -0.63
N GLU A 35 -4.55 29.56 0.07
CA GLU A 35 -5.99 29.45 0.33
C GLU A 35 -6.44 30.38 1.47
N VAL A 36 -7.53 31.13 1.22
CA VAL A 36 -8.07 32.09 2.19
C VAL A 36 -8.70 31.36 3.38
N ASN A 37 -9.25 30.17 3.15
CA ASN A 37 -9.80 29.31 4.19
C ASN A 37 -9.05 27.97 4.27
N ARG A 38 -8.13 27.88 5.24
CA ARG A 38 -7.32 26.67 5.48
C ARG A 38 -8.16 25.43 5.77
N GLU A 39 -9.31 25.58 6.41
CA GLU A 39 -10.20 24.46 6.74
C GLU A 39 -10.77 23.80 5.48
N LEU A 40 -10.88 24.53 4.36
CA LEU A 40 -11.31 23.96 3.08
C LEU A 40 -10.22 23.10 2.45
N VAL A 41 -8.94 23.42 2.66
CA VAL A 41 -7.81 22.61 2.15
C VAL A 41 -7.83 21.24 2.82
N ASP A 42 -7.90 21.23 4.16
CA ASP A 42 -7.93 20.00 4.95
C ASP A 42 -9.18 19.16 4.68
N ALA A 43 -10.34 19.81 4.52
CA ALA A 43 -11.58 19.12 4.17
C ALA A 43 -11.55 18.50 2.77
N ARG A 44 -10.89 19.16 1.81
CA ARG A 44 -10.77 18.66 0.43
C ARG A 44 -9.75 17.53 0.32
N TRP A 45 -8.70 17.56 1.13
CA TRP A 45 -7.58 16.62 1.09
C TRP A 45 -7.30 16.07 2.50
N PRO A 46 -8.16 15.19 3.03
CA PRO A 46 -8.07 14.72 4.41
C PRO A 46 -6.82 13.88 4.70
N ALA A 47 -6.20 13.28 3.67
CA ALA A 47 -4.92 12.59 3.79
C ALA A 47 -3.71 13.52 3.53
N GLY A 48 -3.93 14.84 3.53
CA GLY A 48 -2.91 15.86 3.36
C GLY A 48 -2.05 15.66 2.10
N PRO A 49 -0.72 15.83 2.18
CA PRO A 49 0.18 15.69 1.04
C PRO A 49 0.22 14.26 0.46
N ALA A 50 -0.09 13.23 1.25
CA ALA A 50 -0.17 11.85 0.75
C ALA A 50 -1.37 11.63 -0.20
N SER A 51 -2.37 12.52 -0.18
CA SER A 51 -3.48 12.52 -1.15
C SER A 51 -3.05 12.89 -2.58
N HIS A 52 -1.82 13.36 -2.77
CA HIS A 52 -1.38 13.83 -4.06
C HIS A 52 -1.36 12.68 -5.11
N PRO A 53 -1.84 12.89 -6.35
CA PRO A 53 -1.94 11.83 -7.36
C PRO A 53 -0.63 11.08 -7.63
N ARG A 54 0.51 11.77 -7.49
CA ARG A 54 1.84 11.16 -7.62
C ARG A 54 2.14 10.13 -6.52
N VAL A 55 1.72 10.39 -5.28
CA VAL A 55 1.86 9.42 -4.16
C VAL A 55 0.96 8.22 -4.40
N ILE A 56 -0.30 8.47 -4.77
CA ILE A 56 -1.27 7.40 -5.08
C ILE A 56 -0.74 6.50 -6.21
N ALA A 57 -0.22 7.07 -7.29
CA ALA A 57 0.33 6.31 -8.41
C ALA A 57 1.55 5.47 -7.99
N LEU A 58 2.42 6.04 -7.15
CA LEU A 58 3.59 5.35 -6.61
C LEU A 58 3.18 4.20 -5.68
N PHE A 59 2.28 4.45 -4.74
CA PHE A 59 1.76 3.44 -3.83
C PHE A 59 1.12 2.29 -4.60
N ARG A 60 0.25 2.60 -5.57
CA ARG A 60 -0.41 1.59 -6.43
C ARG A 60 0.59 0.71 -7.17
N LYS A 61 1.65 1.30 -7.74
CA LYS A 61 2.71 0.55 -8.42
C LYS A 61 3.28 -0.54 -7.52
N TYR A 62 3.69 -0.18 -6.32
CA TYR A 62 4.33 -1.11 -5.37
C TYR A 62 3.34 -2.05 -4.67
N TYR A 63 2.10 -1.61 -4.48
CA TYR A 63 1.01 -2.43 -3.98
C TYR A 63 0.80 -3.62 -4.92
N PHE A 64 0.56 -3.35 -6.21
CA PHE A 64 0.34 -4.41 -7.20
C PHE A 64 1.58 -5.26 -7.46
N GLU A 65 2.78 -4.69 -7.36
CA GLU A 65 4.02 -5.47 -7.46
C GLU A 65 4.12 -6.48 -6.31
N THR A 66 3.75 -6.07 -5.09
CA THR A 66 3.70 -6.97 -3.92
C THR A 66 2.62 -8.03 -4.06
N THR A 67 1.41 -7.65 -4.51
CA THR A 67 0.31 -8.60 -4.75
C THR A 67 0.72 -9.67 -5.76
N ARG A 68 1.30 -9.28 -6.91
CA ARG A 68 1.78 -10.24 -7.92
C ARG A 68 2.88 -11.17 -7.40
N LEU A 69 3.77 -10.65 -6.55
CA LEU A 69 4.79 -11.48 -5.89
C LEU A 69 4.12 -12.50 -4.97
N ASN A 70 3.14 -12.09 -4.17
CA ASN A 70 2.39 -12.98 -3.30
C ASN A 70 1.62 -14.05 -4.10
N ASP A 71 0.95 -13.67 -5.18
CA ASP A 71 0.22 -14.62 -6.04
C ASP A 71 1.15 -15.68 -6.64
N SER A 72 2.37 -15.27 -7.00
CA SER A 72 3.39 -16.19 -7.51
C SER A 72 3.93 -17.16 -6.44
N LEU A 73 3.92 -16.74 -5.17
CA LEU A 73 4.33 -17.55 -4.02
C LEU A 73 3.23 -18.54 -3.62
N SER A 74 1.97 -18.13 -3.70
CA SER A 74 0.80 -18.95 -3.38
C SER A 74 0.45 -20.01 -4.44
N GLY A 75 1.19 -20.07 -5.56
CA GLY A 75 1.04 -21.16 -6.53
C GLY A 75 -0.13 -21.03 -7.50
N GLY A 76 -0.53 -19.80 -7.85
CA GLY A 76 -1.36 -19.52 -9.03
C GLY A 76 -2.75 -20.14 -9.00
N GLY A 77 -3.64 -19.61 -8.17
CA GLY A 77 -5.09 -19.73 -8.34
C GLY A 77 -5.76 -18.54 -7.68
N PRO A 78 -6.77 -17.90 -8.31
CA PRO A 78 -7.64 -17.02 -7.55
C PRO A 78 -8.24 -17.86 -6.43
N GLU A 79 -8.15 -17.40 -5.19
CA GLU A 79 -9.06 -17.86 -4.14
C GLU A 79 -10.44 -17.35 -4.53
N HIS A 80 -11.05 -18.02 -5.50
CA HIS A 80 -12.46 -17.89 -5.79
C HIS A 80 -13.14 -18.22 -4.47
N GLY A 81 -13.81 -17.21 -3.91
CA GLY A 81 -14.44 -17.26 -2.59
C GLY A 81 -15.30 -18.51 -2.49
N SER A 82 -14.72 -19.57 -1.94
CA SER A 82 -15.48 -20.72 -1.53
C SER A 82 -16.23 -20.24 -0.31
N GLU A 83 -17.46 -19.77 -0.54
CA GLU A 83 -18.51 -19.63 0.47
C GLU A 83 -18.64 -20.97 1.22
N MET A 84 -17.76 -21.18 2.19
CA MET A 84 -17.77 -22.30 3.11
C MET A 84 -17.91 -21.72 4.50
N TRP A 85 -19.02 -21.04 4.72
CA TRP A 85 -19.55 -20.90 6.07
C TRP A 85 -19.82 -22.32 6.62
N GLY A 86 -18.90 -22.80 7.47
CA GLY A 86 -19.10 -24.02 8.25
C GLY A 86 -18.41 -25.29 7.76
N SER A 87 -17.20 -25.22 7.19
CA SER A 87 -16.33 -26.40 7.15
C SER A 87 -14.96 -26.13 7.75
N GLU A 88 -14.63 -26.93 8.77
CA GLU A 88 -13.38 -26.89 9.51
C GLU A 88 -12.22 -27.11 8.53
N ALA A 89 -11.53 -26.02 8.20
CA ALA A 89 -10.41 -26.03 7.27
C ALA A 89 -9.26 -26.82 7.90
N LYS A 90 -9.02 -28.00 7.31
CA LYS A 90 -7.84 -28.83 7.55
C LYS A 90 -6.58 -27.99 7.37
N GLN A 91 -5.81 -27.89 8.45
CA GLN A 91 -4.45 -27.35 8.47
C GLN A 91 -3.63 -28.01 7.36
N LEU A 92 -3.25 -27.22 6.35
CA LEU A 92 -2.31 -27.62 5.33
C LEU A 92 -0.93 -27.01 5.64
N SER A 93 -0.04 -27.93 6.00
CA SER A 93 1.40 -27.99 5.72
C SER A 93 2.30 -26.82 6.15
N GLU A 94 3.02 -27.08 7.25
CA GLU A 94 4.48 -27.00 7.38
C GLU A 94 5.18 -25.79 6.75
N GLU A 95 5.29 -24.75 7.57
CA GLU A 95 6.42 -23.83 7.76
C GLU A 95 7.65 -24.05 6.86
N SER A 96 7.63 -23.44 5.67
CA SER A 96 8.87 -22.95 5.08
C SER A 96 9.21 -21.63 5.77
N GLU A 97 10.25 -21.64 6.61
CA GLU A 97 10.76 -20.45 7.31
C GLU A 97 11.20 -19.37 6.29
N GLY A 98 10.27 -18.48 5.90
CA GLY A 98 10.59 -17.12 5.46
C GLY A 98 10.20 -16.64 4.06
N ASP A 99 9.38 -17.36 3.29
CA ASP A 99 8.96 -16.91 1.93
C ASP A 99 7.42 -16.94 1.73
N GLY A 100 6.67 -16.71 2.81
CA GLY A 100 5.21 -16.61 2.74
C GLY A 100 4.73 -15.27 2.13
N PRO A 101 3.47 -15.19 1.65
CA PRO A 101 2.90 -13.94 1.18
C PRO A 101 2.86 -12.90 2.30
N VAL A 102 3.14 -11.64 1.95
CA VAL A 102 3.15 -10.50 2.87
C VAL A 102 2.12 -9.48 2.42
N SER A 103 1.20 -9.07 3.30
CA SER A 103 0.22 -8.03 2.98
C SER A 103 0.91 -6.77 2.43
N PRO A 104 0.52 -6.26 1.24
CA PRO A 104 1.10 -5.04 0.68
C PRO A 104 0.98 -3.84 1.62
N VAL A 105 -0.11 -3.73 2.37
CA VAL A 105 -0.32 -2.65 3.35
C VAL A 105 0.71 -2.76 4.49
N THR A 106 0.94 -3.96 5.00
CA THR A 106 1.95 -4.19 6.04
C THR A 106 3.34 -3.82 5.54
N LEU A 107 3.69 -4.24 4.33
CA LEU A 107 4.99 -3.95 3.73
C LEU A 107 5.18 -2.46 3.46
N LEU A 108 4.19 -1.77 2.89
CA LEU A 108 4.34 -0.40 2.40
C LEU A 108 4.04 0.68 3.44
N LEU A 109 3.17 0.42 4.41
CA LEU A 109 2.79 1.37 5.46
C LEU A 109 3.33 0.98 6.82
N SER A 110 3.02 -0.22 7.32
CA SER A 110 3.36 -0.58 8.70
C SER A 110 4.87 -0.65 8.97
N TRP A 111 5.70 -0.99 7.98
CA TRP A 111 7.15 -1.03 8.16
C TRP A 111 7.82 0.35 8.13
N LEU A 112 7.13 1.38 7.63
CA LEU A 112 7.67 2.73 7.65
C LEU A 112 7.86 3.20 9.10
N ASP A 113 6.96 2.84 10.00
CA ASP A 113 7.03 3.24 11.42
C ASP A 113 8.37 2.85 12.08
N ASP A 114 8.88 1.66 11.75
CA ASP A 114 10.11 1.13 12.35
C ASP A 114 11.40 1.58 11.64
N THR A 115 11.33 1.90 10.35
CA THR A 115 12.53 2.09 9.51
C THR A 115 12.70 3.51 9.00
N GLU A 116 11.60 4.21 8.70
CA GLU A 116 11.59 5.52 8.04
C GLU A 116 10.50 6.41 8.67
N PRO A 117 10.65 6.85 9.93
CA PRO A 117 9.58 7.48 10.71
C PRO A 117 9.07 8.81 10.09
N GLU A 118 9.92 9.53 9.35
CA GLU A 118 9.52 10.74 8.63
C GLU A 118 8.57 10.42 7.46
N LEU A 119 8.80 9.31 6.76
CA LEU A 119 7.92 8.85 5.69
C LEU A 119 6.63 8.23 6.27
N ALA A 120 6.73 7.60 7.44
CA ALA A 120 5.57 7.11 8.16
C ALA A 120 4.62 8.25 8.53
N ASP A 121 5.14 9.36 9.06
CA ASP A 121 4.34 10.54 9.38
C ASP A 121 3.74 11.17 8.11
N PHE A 122 4.50 11.23 7.02
CA PHE A 122 4.00 11.69 5.71
C PHE A 122 2.82 10.84 5.21
N MET A 123 2.89 9.51 5.35
CA MET A 123 1.86 8.57 4.89
C MET A 123 0.78 8.28 5.94
N ARG A 124 0.83 8.88 7.13
CA ARG A 124 0.05 8.48 8.31
C ARG A 124 -1.46 8.45 8.10
N THR A 125 -1.97 9.41 7.32
CA THR A 125 -3.41 9.56 7.03
C THR A 125 -3.80 8.94 5.70
N PHE A 126 -2.84 8.35 4.99
CA PHE A 126 -3.08 7.68 3.73
C PHE A 126 -3.78 6.36 3.96
N ASP A 127 -4.95 6.21 3.34
CA ASP A 127 -5.68 4.96 3.29
C ASP A 127 -5.96 4.61 1.83
N PHE A 128 -5.78 3.34 1.47
CA PHE A 128 -5.92 2.86 0.10
C PHE A 128 -6.72 1.57 0.06
N ILE A 129 -7.86 1.66 -0.62
CA ILE A 129 -8.70 0.52 -0.94
C ILE A 129 -8.57 0.27 -2.44
N PRO A 130 -7.98 -0.85 -2.87
CA PRO A 130 -7.94 -1.18 -4.28
C PRO A 130 -9.36 -1.44 -4.79
N ILE A 131 -9.72 -0.81 -5.91
CA ILE A 131 -10.98 -1.03 -6.60
C ILE A 131 -10.67 -1.59 -7.99
N GLY A 132 -11.40 -2.62 -8.40
CA GLY A 132 -11.26 -3.27 -9.72
C GLY A 132 -10.09 -4.25 -9.81
N GLU A 133 -9.71 -4.88 -8.69
CA GLU A 133 -8.77 -6.01 -8.71
C GLU A 133 -9.44 -7.30 -9.18
N ASP A 134 -10.77 -7.41 -9.02
CA ASP A 134 -11.54 -8.56 -9.42
C ASP A 134 -12.10 -8.37 -10.85
N PRO A 135 -11.74 -9.22 -11.82
CA PRO A 135 -12.30 -9.15 -13.17
C PRO A 135 -13.80 -9.42 -13.23
N GLU A 136 -14.43 -9.93 -12.16
CA GLU A 136 -15.86 -10.26 -12.12
C GLU A 136 -16.79 -9.04 -11.98
N PHE A 137 -16.26 -7.83 -11.75
CA PHE A 137 -17.07 -6.61 -11.72
C PHE A 137 -17.44 -6.05 -13.12
N GLU A 138 -17.19 -6.81 -14.21
CA GLU A 138 -17.56 -6.46 -15.60
C GLU A 138 -18.86 -7.14 -16.10
N GLU A 139 -19.82 -7.49 -15.24
CA GLU A 139 -21.17 -7.86 -15.70
C GLU A 139 -22.15 -6.69 -15.51
N CYS A 140 -22.46 -6.00 -16.62
CA CYS A 140 -23.57 -5.06 -16.77
C CYS A 140 -24.63 -5.65 -17.71
#